data_AF-A0A3L7SGM6-F1
#
_entry.id   AF-A0A3L7SGM6-F1
#
_cell.length_a   1.000
_cell.length_b   1.000
_cell.length_c   1.000
_cell.angle_alpha   90.00
_cell.angle_beta   90.00
_cell.angle_gamma   90.00
#
_symmetry.space_group_name_H-M   'P 1'
#
loop_
_entity.id
_entity.type
_entity.pdbx_description
1 polymer ?
#
loop_
_entity_poly.entity_id
_entity_poly.type
_entity_poly.pdbx_seq_one_letter_code
_entity_poly.pdbx_strand_id
1 'polypeptide(L)'
;MNDGHATGPNGRPGDASQGSVPASDLGEIWSALDSLPRASASIDMAATTIDMAAVTTARSAPRATLRMGRGQPTSWRGWLLPAVAVAGSLIAGIVVGRVTVPDPDLRILESMPLVRHLPLLQEAGSVKFLQSLSARRNQQPLRMPPEMLRDEGREFDAAVADLEADHAWGTVARPLIDERRATIATMAGDERDSIERSAAAFQELTATERRNLATVASALADPKRDELRAAARLWHLIIAASDPPDRKNIVQLDPESRLEWLERRSRFREWMGERRGLPPGIEGGSLPPRVPGPGGIPGDGRPRWQGPRGEGGPQGPRGDGRSRGEPGPRGEGMRPEGSPRSDRVGPRPVEQPPEPAHEEGPAVAGEN
;
A
#
# COMPACT_ATOMS: atom_id res chain seq x y z
N MET A 1 56.94 39.82 -18.28
CA MET A 1 56.14 40.84 -18.98
C MET A 1 55.28 40.16 -20.02
N ASN A 2 54.05 39.83 -19.64
CA ASN A 2 52.90 39.72 -20.52
C ASN A 2 51.68 39.72 -19.59
N ASP A 3 51.09 40.90 -19.47
CA ASP A 3 49.79 41.13 -18.85
C ASP A 3 48.70 40.67 -19.82
N GLY A 4 47.63 40.05 -19.34
CA GLY A 4 46.58 39.59 -20.25
C GLY A 4 45.37 38.90 -19.61
N HIS A 5 44.48 39.72 -19.07
CA HIS A 5 43.03 39.52 -18.95
C HIS A 5 42.45 38.30 -18.21
N ALA A 6 42.13 38.56 -16.95
CA ALA A 6 41.01 37.94 -16.24
C ALA A 6 39.66 38.39 -16.83
N THR A 7 38.81 37.42 -17.19
CA THR A 7 37.35 37.59 -17.33
C THR A 7 36.68 36.61 -16.37
N GLY A 8 35.82 37.16 -15.51
CA GLY A 8 35.35 36.53 -14.29
C GLY A 8 34.28 35.45 -14.46
N PRO A 9 34.03 34.65 -13.41
CA PRO A 9 32.92 33.72 -13.37
C PRO A 9 31.61 34.46 -13.05
N ASN A 10 30.64 34.38 -13.95
CA ASN A 10 29.23 34.69 -13.67
C ASN A 10 28.66 33.60 -12.74
N GLY A 11 28.86 33.79 -11.43
CA GLY A 11 28.19 33.05 -10.39
C GLY A 11 26.72 33.46 -10.33
N ARG A 12 25.83 32.56 -10.79
CA ARG A 12 24.38 32.68 -10.64
C ARG A 12 24.06 32.43 -9.16
N PRO A 13 23.43 33.36 -8.42
CA PRO A 13 23.01 33.11 -7.05
C PRO A 13 21.98 31.99 -7.05
N GLY A 14 22.22 30.98 -6.22
CA GLY A 14 21.35 29.82 -6.05
C GLY A 14 20.04 30.24 -5.42
N ASP A 15 18.93 29.79 -6.03
CA ASP A 15 17.72 29.46 -5.29
C ASP A 15 18.07 28.29 -4.36
N ALA A 16 18.56 28.63 -3.19
CA ALA A 16 18.56 27.74 -2.05
C ALA A 16 17.09 27.43 -1.75
N SER A 17 16.64 26.27 -2.21
CA SER A 17 15.47 25.60 -1.66
C SER A 17 15.74 25.44 -0.17
N GLN A 18 15.24 26.37 0.63
CA GLN A 18 15.21 26.25 2.07
C GLN A 18 14.50 24.93 2.37
N GLY A 19 15.25 23.94 2.85
CA GLY A 19 14.67 22.76 3.45
C GLY A 19 13.85 23.25 4.64
N SER A 20 12.53 23.30 4.46
CA SER A 20 11.60 23.50 5.55
C SER A 20 11.87 22.39 6.57
N VAL A 21 12.23 22.80 7.78
CA VAL A 21 12.35 21.88 8.90
C VAL A 21 10.94 21.30 9.11
N PRO A 22 10.72 19.98 9.07
CA PRO A 22 9.38 19.38 9.11
C PRO A 22 8.60 19.72 10.39
N ALA A 23 9.29 20.17 11.44
CA ALA A 23 8.67 20.67 12.66
C ALA A 23 7.89 21.98 12.46
N SER A 24 8.27 22.82 11.49
CA SER A 24 7.60 24.09 11.21
C SER A 24 6.31 23.90 10.42
N ASP A 25 6.27 22.92 9.51
CA ASP A 25 5.06 22.60 8.71
C ASP A 25 3.92 22.03 9.57
N LEU A 26 4.24 21.29 10.63
CA LEU A 26 3.22 20.81 11.58
C LEU A 26 2.58 21.97 12.35
N GLY A 27 3.32 23.06 12.62
CA GLY A 27 2.78 24.24 13.29
C GLY A 27 1.70 24.94 12.47
N GLU A 28 1.88 25.04 11.15
CA GLU A 28 0.88 25.61 10.26
C GLU A 28 -0.37 24.74 10.15
N ILE A 29 -0.22 23.40 10.13
CA ILE A 29 -1.36 22.47 10.13
C ILE A 29 -2.17 22.57 11.43
N TRP A 30 -1.50 22.66 12.59
CA TRP A 30 -2.18 22.85 13.87
C TRP A 30 -2.88 24.20 13.98
N SER A 31 -2.25 25.26 13.48
CA SER A 31 -2.86 26.59 13.42
C SER A 31 -4.06 26.64 12.44
N ALA A 32 -3.97 25.92 11.33
CA ALA A 32 -5.09 25.76 10.38
C ALA A 32 -6.26 24.97 10.99
N LEU A 33 -5.99 23.92 11.78
CA LEU A 33 -7.00 23.18 12.54
C LEU A 33 -7.67 24.06 13.61
N ASP A 34 -6.92 24.93 14.30
CA ASP A 34 -7.48 25.87 15.28
C ASP A 34 -8.29 27.00 14.61
N SER A 35 -7.98 27.31 13.35
CA SER A 35 -8.71 28.30 12.54
C SER A 35 -9.99 27.76 11.88
N LEU A 36 -10.22 26.44 11.93
CA LEU A 36 -11.48 25.89 11.44
C LEU A 36 -12.63 26.52 12.23
N PRO A 37 -13.65 27.08 11.54
CA PRO A 37 -14.80 27.63 12.22
C PRO A 37 -15.39 26.50 13.06
N ARG A 38 -15.41 26.69 14.38
CA ARG A 38 -16.13 25.78 15.29
C ARG A 38 -17.54 25.70 14.73
N ALA A 39 -17.87 24.56 14.13
CA ALA A 39 -19.19 24.30 13.62
C ALA A 39 -20.13 24.39 14.83
N SER A 40 -20.77 25.55 14.98
CA SER A 40 -21.96 25.64 15.81
C SER A 40 -22.95 24.74 15.11
N ALA A 41 -23.16 23.55 15.69
CA ALA A 41 -24.22 22.66 15.25
C ALA A 41 -25.47 23.52 15.13
N SER A 42 -26.02 23.64 13.92
CA SER A 42 -27.20 24.46 13.71
C SER A 42 -28.26 23.92 14.68
N ILE A 43 -28.93 24.83 15.36
CA ILE A 43 -29.92 24.50 16.41
C ILE A 43 -30.99 23.55 15.86
N ASP A 44 -31.23 23.54 14.55
CA ASP A 44 -32.17 22.66 13.86
C ASP A 44 -31.67 21.20 13.72
N MET A 45 -30.36 20.94 13.60
CA MET A 45 -29.80 19.57 13.65
C MET A 45 -29.69 19.03 15.08
N ALA A 46 -29.45 19.91 16.05
CA ALA A 46 -29.50 19.53 17.47
C ALA A 46 -30.94 19.17 17.88
N ALA A 47 -31.95 19.87 17.38
CA ALA A 47 -33.36 19.57 17.63
C ALA A 47 -33.77 18.17 17.13
N THR A 48 -33.34 17.78 15.92
CA THR A 48 -33.67 16.45 15.37
C THR A 48 -32.95 15.29 16.05
N THR A 49 -31.74 15.52 16.57
CA THR A 49 -31.00 14.49 17.34
C THR A 49 -31.55 14.36 18.75
N ILE A 50 -31.99 15.46 19.37
CA ILE A 50 -32.69 15.44 20.67
C ILE A 50 -34.05 14.75 20.53
N ASP A 51 -34.80 14.98 19.45
CA ASP A 51 -36.08 14.29 19.21
C ASP A 51 -35.89 12.76 19.01
N MET A 52 -34.83 12.32 18.32
CA MET A 52 -34.56 10.87 18.19
C MET A 52 -34.03 10.22 19.48
N ALA A 53 -33.24 10.93 20.28
CA ALA A 53 -32.79 10.45 21.60
C ALA A 53 -33.93 10.45 22.64
N ALA A 54 -34.88 11.38 22.52
CA ALA A 54 -36.08 11.45 23.36
C ALA A 54 -37.08 10.31 23.03
N VAL A 55 -37.17 9.88 21.77
CA VAL A 55 -38.10 8.81 21.36
C VAL A 55 -37.65 7.41 21.84
N THR A 56 -36.35 7.18 22.05
CA THR A 56 -35.85 5.87 22.55
C THR A 56 -35.84 5.76 24.07
N THR A 57 -35.72 6.87 24.79
CA THR A 57 -35.84 6.90 26.26
C THR A 57 -37.28 6.88 26.75
N ALA A 58 -38.25 7.26 25.92
CA ALA A 58 -39.68 7.27 26.28
C ALA A 58 -40.35 5.88 26.37
N ARG A 59 -39.69 4.79 25.96
CA ARG A 59 -40.34 3.45 25.91
C ARG A 59 -40.08 2.54 27.09
N SER A 60 -39.20 2.90 28.03
CA SER A 60 -38.88 2.05 29.19
C SER A 60 -38.70 2.87 30.47
N ALA A 61 -39.76 3.53 30.93
CA ALA A 61 -39.86 3.94 32.32
C ALA A 61 -41.17 3.35 32.90
N PRO A 62 -41.11 2.37 33.81
CA PRO A 62 -42.29 1.91 34.51
C PRO A 62 -42.91 3.10 35.26
N ARG A 63 -44.24 3.22 35.15
CA ARG A 63 -45.07 4.23 35.81
C ARG A 63 -44.95 4.10 37.33
N ALA A 64 -43.87 4.63 37.91
CA ALA A 64 -43.77 4.89 39.33
C ALA A 64 -44.49 6.21 39.60
N THR A 65 -45.73 6.08 40.06
CA THR A 65 -46.56 7.16 40.58
C THR A 65 -45.85 7.89 41.73
N LEU A 66 -45.24 9.04 41.44
CA LEU A 66 -44.73 9.94 42.47
C LEU A 66 -45.72 11.06 42.72
N ARG A 67 -46.37 10.98 43.88
CA ARG A 67 -47.09 12.07 44.56
C ARG A 67 -46.23 13.34 44.55
N MET A 68 -46.79 14.41 44.01
CA MET A 68 -46.28 15.78 44.15
C MET A 68 -46.43 16.23 45.61
N GLY A 69 -45.36 16.06 46.39
CA GLY A 69 -45.15 16.76 47.65
C GLY A 69 -44.49 18.11 47.38
N ARG A 70 -45.27 19.19 47.51
CA ARG A 70 -44.78 20.58 47.54
C ARG A 70 -43.88 20.78 48.76
N GLY A 71 -42.70 21.34 48.53
CA GLY A 71 -41.95 22.10 49.53
C GLY A 71 -40.67 21.45 50.03
N GLN A 72 -39.54 21.78 49.41
CA GLN A 72 -38.29 22.01 50.15
C GLN A 72 -37.33 22.87 49.33
N PRO A 73 -36.50 23.69 49.99
CA PRO A 73 -35.70 24.72 49.37
C PRO A 73 -34.58 24.10 48.55
N THR A 74 -34.33 24.74 47.43
CA THR A 74 -33.16 24.73 46.55
C THR A 74 -31.85 24.61 47.34
N SER A 75 -31.48 23.37 47.70
CA SER A 75 -30.13 23.05 48.12
C SER A 75 -29.34 22.72 46.86
N TRP A 76 -28.19 23.38 46.68
CA TRP A 76 -27.20 23.16 45.61
C TRP A 76 -26.94 21.67 45.30
N ARG A 77 -27.11 20.79 46.31
CA ARG A 77 -26.96 19.33 46.18
C ARG A 77 -27.98 18.69 45.24
N GLY A 78 -29.18 19.24 45.09
CA GLY A 78 -30.20 18.74 44.17
C GLY A 78 -29.85 18.96 42.69
N TRP A 79 -28.98 19.93 42.37
CA TRP A 79 -28.55 20.23 41.01
C TRP A 79 -27.29 19.45 40.60
N LEU A 80 -26.44 19.08 41.56
CA LEU A 80 -25.21 18.32 41.27
C LEU A 80 -25.44 16.85 40.93
N LEU A 81 -26.46 16.21 41.50
CA LEU A 81 -26.77 14.79 41.26
C LEU A 81 -26.94 14.42 39.78
N PRO A 82 -27.75 15.13 38.97
CA PRO A 82 -27.86 14.84 37.54
C PRO A 82 -26.56 15.14 36.77
N ALA A 83 -25.80 16.17 37.15
CA ALA A 83 -24.52 16.47 36.52
C ALA A 83 -23.48 15.36 36.73
N VAL A 84 -23.41 14.80 37.95
CA VAL A 84 -22.52 13.66 38.27
C VAL A 84 -22.97 12.40 37.52
N ALA A 85 -24.27 12.16 37.38
CA ALA A 85 -24.78 11.01 36.63
C ALA A 85 -24.41 11.08 35.13
N VAL A 86 -24.54 12.25 34.50
CA VAL A 86 -24.15 12.47 33.10
C VAL A 86 -22.64 12.32 32.94
N ALA A 87 -21.84 12.96 33.80
CA ALA A 87 -20.38 12.83 33.77
C ALA A 87 -19.94 11.38 33.97
N GLY A 88 -20.55 10.66 34.91
CA GLY A 88 -20.30 9.24 35.14
C GLY A 88 -20.63 8.38 33.93
N SER A 89 -21.76 8.63 33.25
CA SER A 89 -22.13 7.91 32.03
C SER A 89 -21.16 8.18 30.86
N LEU A 90 -20.63 9.40 30.74
CA LEU A 90 -19.66 9.76 29.70
C LEU A 90 -18.33 9.05 29.94
N ILE A 91 -17.83 9.06 31.19
CA ILE A 91 -16.60 8.37 31.57
C ILE A 91 -16.76 6.86 31.38
N ALA A 92 -17.88 6.28 31.83
CA ALA A 92 -18.18 4.86 31.64
C ALA A 92 -18.25 4.51 30.14
N GLY A 93 -18.87 5.35 29.31
CA GLY A 93 -18.92 5.18 27.86
C GLY A 93 -17.52 5.24 27.22
N ILE A 94 -16.64 6.14 27.64
CA ILE A 94 -15.26 6.23 27.16
C ILE A 94 -14.44 5.00 27.58
N VAL A 95 -14.58 4.54 28.82
CA VAL A 95 -13.86 3.36 29.33
C VAL A 95 -14.34 2.10 28.61
N VAL A 96 -15.66 1.90 28.49
CA VAL A 96 -16.22 0.77 27.73
C VAL A 96 -15.82 0.87 26.26
N GLY A 97 -15.85 2.06 25.67
CA GLY A 97 -15.37 2.31 24.31
C GLY A 97 -13.91 1.91 24.13
N ARG A 98 -13.02 2.30 25.06
CA ARG A 98 -11.60 1.91 24.99
C ARG A 98 -11.33 0.43 25.25
N VAL A 99 -12.15 -0.23 26.06
CA VAL A 99 -12.02 -1.68 26.31
C VAL A 99 -12.57 -2.49 25.14
N THR A 100 -13.57 -1.97 24.42
CA THR A 100 -14.23 -2.66 23.31
C THR A 100 -13.58 -2.40 21.96
N VAL A 101 -12.95 -1.23 21.76
CA VAL A 101 -12.19 -0.93 20.53
C VAL A 101 -10.81 -1.59 20.66
N PRO A 102 -10.51 -2.64 19.86
CA PRO A 102 -9.19 -3.24 19.85
C PRO A 102 -8.17 -2.16 19.49
N ASP A 103 -7.14 -2.02 20.30
CA ASP A 103 -6.06 -1.08 20.04
C ASP A 103 -5.50 -1.33 18.63
N PRO A 104 -5.65 -0.38 17.69
CA PRO A 104 -5.20 -0.57 16.31
C PRO A 104 -3.70 -0.85 16.25
N ASP A 105 -2.94 -0.36 17.23
CA ASP A 105 -1.49 -0.58 17.32
C ASP A 105 -1.18 -2.05 17.59
N LEU A 106 -2.00 -2.75 18.40
CA LEU A 106 -1.82 -4.18 18.65
C LEU A 106 -2.00 -4.99 17.37
N ARG A 107 -2.97 -4.63 16.51
CA ARG A 107 -3.19 -5.32 15.24
C ARG A 107 -2.01 -5.16 14.28
N ILE A 108 -1.41 -3.97 14.24
CA ILE A 108 -0.20 -3.72 13.43
C ILE A 108 0.96 -4.57 13.96
N LEU A 109 1.17 -4.60 15.28
CA LEU A 109 2.24 -5.37 15.92
C LEU A 109 2.07 -6.90 15.73
N GLU A 110 0.84 -7.41 15.73
CA GLU A 110 0.55 -8.80 15.37
C GLU A 110 0.96 -9.09 13.91
N SER A 111 0.68 -8.15 13.00
CA SER A 111 1.05 -8.22 11.58
C SER A 111 2.47 -7.74 11.26
N MET A 112 3.32 -7.47 12.26
CA MET A 112 4.63 -6.84 12.05
C MET A 112 5.52 -7.56 11.03
N PRO A 113 5.62 -8.91 11.00
CA PRO A 113 6.40 -9.60 9.98
C PRO A 113 5.90 -9.32 8.55
N LEU A 114 4.58 -9.23 8.37
CA LEU A 114 3.99 -8.90 7.07
C LEU A 114 4.24 -7.45 6.69
N VAL A 115 4.22 -6.54 7.67
CA VAL A 115 4.48 -5.11 7.47
C VAL A 115 5.95 -4.86 7.12
N ARG A 116 6.89 -5.45 7.86
CA ARG A 116 8.33 -5.31 7.63
C ARG A 116 8.72 -5.79 6.23
N HIS A 117 8.16 -6.92 5.81
CA HIS A 117 8.45 -7.54 4.51
C HIS A 117 7.42 -7.21 3.43
N LEU A 118 6.60 -6.17 3.63
CA LEU A 118 5.52 -5.82 2.70
C LEU A 118 5.99 -5.65 1.25
N PRO A 119 7.10 -4.91 0.96
CA PRO A 119 7.55 -4.74 -0.42
C PRO A 119 7.89 -6.07 -1.10
N LEU A 120 8.60 -6.96 -0.39
CA LEU A 120 8.97 -8.29 -0.89
C LEU A 120 7.74 -9.17 -1.13
N LEU A 121 6.75 -9.12 -0.22
CA LEU A 121 5.52 -9.91 -0.37
C LEU A 121 4.63 -9.40 -1.51
N GLN A 122 4.52 -8.09 -1.71
CA GLN A 122 3.82 -7.49 -2.85
C GLN A 122 4.50 -7.83 -4.18
N GLU A 123 5.83 -7.81 -4.19
CA GLU A 123 6.64 -8.23 -5.32
C GLU A 123 6.39 -9.70 -5.65
N ALA A 124 6.45 -10.60 -4.67
CA ALA A 124 6.14 -12.02 -4.85
C ALA A 124 4.70 -12.27 -5.36
N GLY A 125 3.75 -11.39 -5.01
CA GLY A 125 2.40 -11.36 -5.57
C GLY A 125 1.48 -12.44 -5.01
N SER A 126 1.40 -13.60 -5.67
CA SER A 126 0.49 -14.70 -5.26
C SER A 126 1.17 -16.06 -5.37
N VAL A 127 0.73 -17.02 -4.55
CA VAL A 127 1.24 -18.41 -4.61
C VAL A 127 1.00 -19.03 -5.98
N LYS A 128 -0.17 -18.78 -6.60
CA LYS A 128 -0.49 -19.27 -7.96
C LYS A 128 0.48 -18.71 -9.01
N PHE A 129 0.86 -17.44 -8.89
CA PHE A 129 1.87 -16.83 -9.75
C PHE A 129 3.23 -17.53 -9.59
N LEU A 130 3.70 -17.69 -8.35
CA LEU A 130 4.99 -18.36 -8.07
C LEU A 130 5.01 -19.81 -8.55
N GLN A 131 3.91 -20.55 -8.38
CA GLN A 131 3.76 -21.90 -8.94
C GLN A 131 3.85 -21.89 -10.47
N SER A 132 3.12 -20.97 -11.12
CA SER A 132 3.14 -20.83 -12.59
C SER A 132 4.53 -20.44 -13.10
N LEU A 133 5.25 -19.59 -12.35
CA LEU A 133 6.62 -19.21 -12.65
C LEU A 133 7.58 -20.39 -12.48
N SER A 134 7.46 -21.13 -11.37
CA SER A 134 8.28 -22.31 -11.09
C SER A 134 8.12 -23.41 -12.15
N ALA A 135 6.92 -23.58 -12.69
CA ALA A 135 6.64 -24.54 -13.76
C ALA A 135 7.34 -24.17 -15.08
N ARG A 136 7.64 -22.88 -15.30
CA ARG A 136 8.30 -22.35 -16.50
C ARG A 136 9.83 -22.38 -16.41
N ARG A 137 10.44 -23.40 -15.75
CA ARG A 137 11.87 -23.59 -15.34
C ARG A 137 13.01 -23.10 -16.28
N ASN A 138 12.74 -22.65 -17.50
CA ASN A 138 13.71 -22.24 -18.52
C ASN A 138 14.02 -20.74 -18.57
N GLN A 139 13.63 -19.93 -17.56
CA GLN A 139 13.97 -18.51 -17.55
C GLN A 139 15.39 -18.29 -17.00
N GLN A 140 16.37 -18.13 -17.89
CA GLN A 140 17.74 -17.80 -17.48
C GLN A 140 17.78 -16.41 -16.78
N PRO A 141 18.46 -16.29 -15.62
CA PRO A 141 18.63 -15.02 -14.94
C PRO A 141 19.17 -13.93 -15.86
N LEU A 142 18.82 -12.67 -15.58
CA LEU A 142 19.25 -11.59 -16.45
C LEU A 142 20.77 -11.38 -16.41
N ARG A 143 21.34 -10.86 -17.52
CA ARG A 143 22.74 -10.39 -17.57
C ARG A 143 22.90 -9.13 -16.71
N MET A 144 22.80 -9.28 -15.40
CA MET A 144 23.33 -8.31 -14.45
C MET A 144 24.78 -8.69 -14.12
N PRO A 145 25.60 -7.74 -13.63
CA PRO A 145 26.86 -8.08 -13.01
C PRO A 145 26.64 -9.15 -11.94
N PRO A 146 27.46 -10.21 -11.90
CA PRO A 146 27.25 -11.34 -11.00
C PRO A 146 27.32 -10.92 -9.51
N GLU A 147 28.00 -9.83 -9.20
CA GLU A 147 28.11 -9.29 -7.84
C GLU A 147 26.76 -8.71 -7.36
N MET A 148 26.13 -7.86 -8.16
CA MET A 148 24.81 -7.29 -7.83
C MET A 148 23.75 -8.38 -7.65
N LEU A 149 23.74 -9.41 -8.51
CA LEU A 149 22.83 -10.56 -8.37
C LEU A 149 23.03 -11.33 -7.04
N ARG A 150 24.27 -11.38 -6.53
CA ARG A 150 24.56 -12.04 -5.27
C ARG A 150 24.08 -11.20 -4.10
N ASP A 151 24.24 -9.89 -4.15
CA ASP A 151 23.82 -8.99 -3.09
C ASP A 151 22.30 -9.00 -2.93
N GLU A 152 21.57 -8.77 -4.02
CA GLU A 152 20.10 -8.83 -4.07
C GLU A 152 19.59 -10.23 -3.65
N GLY A 153 20.28 -11.28 -4.09
CA GLY A 153 19.95 -12.65 -3.69
C GLY A 153 20.15 -12.90 -2.18
N ARG A 154 21.19 -12.33 -1.57
CA ARG A 154 21.44 -12.43 -0.13
C ARG A 154 20.43 -11.64 0.68
N GLU A 155 20.03 -10.46 0.21
CA GLU A 155 18.99 -9.66 0.85
C GLU A 155 17.65 -10.40 0.86
N PHE A 156 17.27 -11.00 -0.28
CA PHE A 156 16.08 -11.85 -0.37
C PHE A 156 16.15 -13.05 0.60
N ASP A 157 17.26 -13.78 0.59
CA ASP A 157 17.45 -14.95 1.46
C ASP A 157 17.37 -14.56 2.96
N ALA A 158 17.93 -13.40 3.34
CA ALA A 158 17.87 -12.88 4.70
C ALA A 158 16.43 -12.48 5.10
N ALA A 159 15.68 -11.85 4.20
CA ALA A 159 14.28 -11.48 4.46
C ALA A 159 13.38 -12.72 4.62
N VAL A 160 13.62 -13.78 3.82
CA VAL A 160 12.90 -15.05 3.96
C VAL A 160 13.27 -15.76 5.27
N ALA A 161 14.54 -15.72 5.68
CA ALA A 161 14.96 -16.27 6.97
C ALA A 161 14.34 -15.52 8.16
N ASP A 162 14.21 -14.19 8.09
CA ASP A 162 13.49 -13.38 9.09
C ASP A 162 12.00 -13.77 9.13
N LEU A 163 11.34 -13.93 7.98
CA LEU A 163 9.96 -14.42 7.90
C LEU A 163 9.78 -15.83 8.47
N GLU A 164 10.76 -16.71 8.30
CA GLU A 164 10.75 -18.08 8.85
C GLU A 164 10.88 -18.06 10.38
N ALA A 165 11.79 -17.23 10.92
CA ALA A 165 11.94 -17.05 12.36
C ALA A 165 10.66 -16.51 13.02
N ASP A 166 9.92 -15.66 12.30
CA ASP A 166 8.68 -15.02 12.76
C ASP A 166 7.38 -15.72 12.30
N HIS A 167 7.46 -16.94 11.75
CA HIS A 167 6.33 -17.63 11.08
C HIS A 167 5.07 -17.83 11.93
N ALA A 168 5.15 -17.67 13.26
CA ALA A 168 4.03 -17.71 14.19
C ALA A 168 3.13 -16.45 14.14
N TRP A 169 2.93 -15.85 12.96
CA TRP A 169 2.05 -14.69 12.79
C TRP A 169 0.58 -15.16 12.65
N GLY A 170 -0.31 -14.63 13.48
CA GLY A 170 -1.75 -14.98 13.51
C GLY A 170 -2.27 -15.52 14.84
N THR A 171 -1.39 -15.94 15.75
CA THR A 171 -1.75 -16.30 17.14
C THR A 171 -0.63 -15.89 18.08
N VAL A 172 -0.36 -14.59 18.13
CA VAL A 172 0.79 -14.07 18.86
C VAL A 172 0.44 -13.95 20.35
N ALA A 173 1.24 -14.58 21.21
CA ALA A 173 1.13 -14.39 22.65
C ALA A 173 1.54 -12.95 23.03
N ARG A 174 0.87 -12.34 24.01
CA ARG A 174 1.17 -10.97 24.49
C ARG A 174 2.68 -10.67 24.72
N PRO A 175 3.49 -11.58 25.30
CA PRO A 175 4.92 -11.31 25.50
C PRO A 175 5.67 -10.96 24.21
N LEU A 176 5.30 -11.56 23.08
CA LEU A 176 5.95 -11.32 21.80
C LEU A 176 5.55 -9.96 21.21
N ILE A 177 4.35 -9.46 21.52
CA ILE A 177 3.94 -8.10 21.15
C ILE A 177 4.78 -7.07 21.92
N ASP A 178 5.00 -7.29 23.21
CA ASP A 178 5.82 -6.39 24.04
C ASP A 178 7.29 -6.38 23.57
N GLU A 179 7.84 -7.54 23.19
CA GLU A 179 9.18 -7.66 22.60
C GLU A 179 9.28 -6.92 21.25
N ARG A 180 8.29 -7.06 20.37
CA ARG A 180 8.24 -6.32 19.10
C ARG A 180 8.17 -4.81 19.33
N ARG A 181 7.39 -4.37 20.32
CA ARG A 181 7.32 -2.95 20.71
C ARG A 181 8.68 -2.44 21.20
N ALA A 182 9.37 -3.21 22.04
CA ALA A 182 10.71 -2.87 22.50
C ALA A 182 11.71 -2.80 21.33
N THR A 183 11.62 -3.74 20.40
CA THR A 183 12.46 -3.78 19.18
C THR A 183 12.27 -2.50 18.35
N ILE A 184 11.02 -2.11 18.06
CA ILE A 184 10.71 -0.88 17.32
C ILE A 184 11.20 0.37 18.06
N ALA A 185 11.12 0.38 19.40
CA ALA A 185 11.62 1.48 20.22
C ALA A 185 13.14 1.65 20.11
N THR A 186 13.89 0.56 19.86
CA THR A 186 15.35 0.57 19.69
C THR A 186 15.86 0.73 18.25
N MET A 187 14.98 0.61 17.24
CA MET A 187 15.35 0.76 15.83
C MET A 187 15.84 2.17 15.49
N ALA A 188 16.72 2.25 14.48
CA ALA A 188 17.17 3.51 13.91
C ALA A 188 16.00 4.27 13.26
N GLY A 189 16.13 5.61 13.14
CA GLY A 189 15.10 6.47 12.57
C GLY A 189 14.65 6.03 11.17
N ASP A 190 15.60 5.82 10.25
CA ASP A 190 15.30 5.45 8.87
C ASP A 190 14.55 4.10 8.75
N GLU A 191 14.88 3.14 9.63
CA GLU A 191 14.22 1.84 9.67
C GLU A 191 12.79 1.97 10.23
N ARG A 192 12.62 2.76 11.30
CA ARG A 192 11.30 3.07 11.85
C ARG A 192 10.41 3.75 10.82
N ASP A 193 10.92 4.74 10.09
CA ASP A 193 10.20 5.44 9.03
C ASP A 193 9.80 4.49 7.88
N SER A 194 10.64 3.51 7.56
CA SER A 194 10.34 2.48 6.56
C SER A 194 9.20 1.55 7.01
N ILE A 195 9.23 1.14 8.28
CA ILE A 195 8.16 0.33 8.88
C ILE A 195 6.87 1.12 8.96
N GLU A 196 6.89 2.40 9.35
CA GLU A 196 5.71 3.26 9.40
C GLU A 196 5.06 3.42 8.03
N ARG A 197 5.86 3.69 6.98
CA ARG A 197 5.38 3.74 5.59
C ARG A 197 4.76 2.42 5.15
N SER A 198 5.39 1.30 5.50
CA SER A 198 4.87 -0.03 5.16
C SER A 198 3.60 -0.36 5.96
N ALA A 199 3.49 0.11 7.21
CA ALA A 199 2.31 -0.07 8.03
C ALA A 199 1.13 0.71 7.46
N ALA A 200 1.34 1.97 7.05
CA ALA A 200 0.32 2.77 6.38
C ALA A 200 -0.16 2.10 5.09
N ALA A 201 0.79 1.67 4.23
CA ALA A 201 0.45 0.94 3.00
C ALA A 201 -0.32 -0.37 3.27
N PHE A 202 0.04 -1.12 4.32
CA PHE A 202 -0.66 -2.34 4.71
C PHE A 202 -2.08 -2.09 5.24
N GLN A 203 -2.31 -0.96 5.90
CA GLN A 203 -3.64 -0.57 6.38
C GLN A 203 -4.60 -0.22 5.24
N GLU A 204 -4.08 0.40 4.18
CA GLU A 204 -4.85 0.72 2.96
C GLU A 204 -5.31 -0.52 2.19
N LEU A 205 -4.65 -1.66 2.37
CA LEU A 205 -5.05 -2.91 1.74
C LEU A 205 -6.42 -3.40 2.22
N THR A 206 -7.16 -3.99 1.29
CA THR A 206 -8.40 -4.71 1.60
C THR A 206 -8.13 -5.94 2.47
N ALA A 207 -9.15 -6.41 3.18
CA ALA A 207 -9.04 -7.64 3.98
C ALA A 207 -8.64 -8.86 3.13
N THR A 208 -9.04 -8.91 1.86
CA THR A 208 -8.69 -9.99 0.94
C THR A 208 -7.21 -9.94 0.55
N GLU A 209 -6.69 -8.75 0.22
CA GLU A 209 -5.26 -8.57 -0.10
C GLU A 209 -4.37 -8.92 1.08
N ARG A 210 -4.73 -8.49 2.30
CA ARG A 210 -3.98 -8.87 3.52
C ARG A 210 -3.93 -10.38 3.73
N ARG A 211 -5.04 -11.11 3.49
CA ARG A 211 -5.06 -12.58 3.56
C ARG A 211 -4.21 -13.24 2.47
N ASN A 212 -4.20 -12.65 1.27
CA ASN A 212 -3.35 -13.14 0.18
C ASN A 212 -1.86 -12.98 0.51
N LEU A 213 -1.46 -11.82 1.04
CA LEU A 213 -0.08 -11.58 1.48
C LEU A 213 0.34 -12.53 2.60
N ALA A 214 -0.53 -12.73 3.59
CA ALA A 214 -0.36 -13.77 4.60
C ALA A 214 -0.12 -15.14 3.97
N THR A 215 -0.97 -15.56 3.02
CA THR A 215 -0.83 -16.86 2.35
C THR A 215 0.51 -16.99 1.63
N VAL A 216 1.00 -15.91 0.98
CA VAL A 216 2.32 -15.88 0.35
C VAL A 216 3.44 -15.96 1.38
N ALA A 217 3.38 -15.16 2.45
CA ALA A 217 4.37 -15.19 3.52
C ALA A 217 4.48 -16.59 4.14
N SER A 218 3.34 -17.26 4.36
CA SER A 218 3.30 -18.62 4.89
C SER A 218 3.96 -19.60 3.92
N ALA A 219 3.66 -19.47 2.63
CA ALA A 219 4.25 -20.33 1.61
C ALA A 219 5.76 -20.12 1.44
N LEU A 220 6.27 -18.90 1.67
CA LEU A 220 7.70 -18.60 1.59
C LEU A 220 8.46 -19.04 2.84
N ALA A 221 7.85 -18.96 4.02
CA ALA A 221 8.46 -19.38 5.27
C ALA A 221 8.37 -20.90 5.53
N ASP A 222 7.59 -21.65 4.74
CA ASP A 222 7.53 -23.12 4.83
C ASP A 222 8.81 -23.75 4.24
N PRO A 223 9.63 -24.45 5.06
CA PRO A 223 10.87 -25.05 4.59
C PRO A 223 10.64 -26.13 3.52
N LYS A 224 9.44 -26.73 3.44
CA LYS A 224 9.12 -27.77 2.47
C LYS A 224 8.84 -27.23 1.07
N ARG A 225 8.73 -25.90 0.90
CA ARG A 225 8.36 -25.24 -0.36
C ARG A 225 9.54 -24.54 -1.03
N ASP A 226 10.69 -25.23 -1.09
CA ASP A 226 11.91 -24.72 -1.73
C ASP A 226 11.68 -24.21 -3.16
N GLU A 227 10.82 -24.88 -3.94
CA GLU A 227 10.53 -24.48 -5.32
C GLU A 227 9.86 -23.10 -5.41
N LEU A 228 9.00 -22.75 -4.45
CA LEU A 228 8.35 -21.43 -4.41
C LEU A 228 9.34 -20.34 -3.98
N ARG A 229 10.22 -20.64 -3.01
CA ARG A 229 11.30 -19.72 -2.61
C ARG A 229 12.26 -19.47 -3.77
N ALA A 230 12.64 -20.52 -4.51
CA ALA A 230 13.48 -20.38 -5.70
C ALA A 230 12.79 -19.54 -6.79
N ALA A 231 11.50 -19.74 -7.04
CA ALA A 231 10.73 -18.94 -7.99
C ALA A 231 10.60 -17.47 -7.55
N ALA A 232 10.32 -17.21 -6.27
CA ALA A 232 10.23 -15.86 -5.72
C ALA A 232 11.59 -15.15 -5.78
N ARG A 233 12.68 -15.84 -5.45
CA ARG A 233 14.05 -15.33 -5.59
C ARG A 233 14.36 -14.98 -7.04
N LEU A 234 14.05 -15.87 -7.99
CA LEU A 234 14.26 -15.60 -9.41
C LEU A 234 13.48 -14.37 -9.87
N TRP A 235 12.21 -14.26 -9.46
CA TRP A 235 11.37 -13.09 -9.75
C TRP A 235 11.97 -11.80 -9.17
N HIS A 236 12.42 -11.85 -7.91
CA HIS A 236 13.04 -10.71 -7.24
C HIS A 236 14.29 -10.21 -8.00
N LEU A 237 15.16 -11.15 -8.39
CA LEU A 237 16.33 -10.82 -9.21
C LEU A 237 15.95 -10.25 -10.59
N ILE A 238 14.80 -10.66 -11.16
CA ILE A 238 14.28 -10.14 -12.43
C ILE A 238 13.81 -8.68 -12.29
N ILE A 239 13.12 -8.36 -11.20
CA ILE A 239 12.66 -7.00 -10.92
C ILE A 239 13.84 -6.10 -10.55
N ALA A 240 14.79 -6.57 -9.73
CA ALA A 240 16.02 -5.83 -9.42
C ALA A 240 16.83 -5.50 -10.68
N ALA A 241 16.85 -6.39 -11.67
CA ALA A 241 17.46 -6.17 -12.98
C ALA A 241 16.63 -5.30 -13.94
N SER A 242 15.42 -4.93 -13.58
CA SER A 242 14.56 -4.07 -14.39
C SER A 242 14.78 -2.59 -14.04
N ASP A 243 14.52 -1.72 -15.02
CA ASP A 243 14.71 -0.29 -14.85
C ASP A 243 13.86 0.23 -13.67
N PRO A 244 14.40 1.08 -12.78
CA PRO A 244 13.70 1.58 -11.60
C PRO A 244 12.26 2.09 -11.82
N PRO A 245 11.95 2.87 -12.89
CA PRO A 245 10.57 3.31 -13.13
C PRO A 245 9.63 2.14 -13.49
N ASP A 246 10.14 1.09 -14.14
CA ASP A 246 9.33 -0.05 -14.54
C ASP A 246 9.02 -0.98 -13.37
N ARG A 247 9.89 -1.06 -12.36
CA ARG A 247 9.71 -1.96 -11.20
C ARG A 247 8.33 -1.81 -10.56
N LYS A 248 7.91 -0.57 -10.29
CA LYS A 248 6.59 -0.28 -9.70
C LYS A 248 5.45 -0.72 -10.62
N ASN A 249 5.55 -0.43 -11.91
CA ASN A 249 4.54 -0.80 -12.90
C ASN A 249 4.40 -2.33 -13.00
N ILE A 250 5.53 -3.05 -13.02
CA ILE A 250 5.54 -4.53 -13.13
C ILE A 250 4.94 -5.18 -11.87
N VAL A 251 5.27 -4.67 -10.68
CA VAL A 251 4.71 -5.19 -9.42
C VAL A 251 3.20 -4.91 -9.32
N GLN A 252 2.68 -3.87 -9.96
CA GLN A 252 1.24 -3.61 -9.96
C GLN A 252 0.46 -4.46 -10.97
N LEU A 253 1.13 -5.14 -11.91
CA LEU A 253 0.46 -6.05 -12.84
C LEU A 253 -0.16 -7.24 -12.11
N ASP A 254 -1.31 -7.71 -12.62
CA ASP A 254 -1.91 -8.95 -12.17
C ASP A 254 -0.99 -10.17 -12.51
N PRO A 255 -1.19 -11.32 -11.84
CA PRO A 255 -0.39 -12.52 -12.05
C PRO A 255 -0.21 -12.95 -13.52
N GLU A 256 -1.24 -12.83 -14.36
CA GLU A 256 -1.20 -13.28 -15.75
C GLU A 256 -0.42 -12.29 -16.60
N SER A 257 -0.67 -10.99 -16.42
CA SER A 257 0.09 -9.91 -17.06
C SER A 257 1.58 -9.93 -16.69
N ARG A 258 1.94 -10.31 -15.46
CA ARG A 258 3.35 -10.49 -15.06
C ARG A 258 4.02 -11.63 -15.84
N LEU A 259 3.32 -12.74 -16.05
CA LEU A 259 3.82 -13.87 -16.84
C LEU A 259 3.93 -13.51 -18.33
N GLU A 260 2.96 -12.77 -18.88
CA GLU A 260 3.03 -12.29 -20.25
C GLU A 260 4.18 -11.29 -20.44
N TRP A 261 4.38 -10.39 -19.47
CA TRP A 261 5.50 -9.46 -19.46
C TRP A 261 6.85 -10.20 -19.48
N LEU A 262 7.01 -11.24 -18.66
CA LEU A 262 8.20 -12.10 -18.67
C LEU A 262 8.42 -12.76 -20.03
N GLU A 263 7.36 -13.29 -20.63
CA GLU A 263 7.42 -13.93 -21.94
C GLU A 263 7.82 -12.95 -23.04
N ARG A 264 7.20 -11.75 -23.05
CA ARG A 264 7.56 -10.67 -23.97
C ARG A 264 9.02 -10.23 -23.80
N ARG A 265 9.48 -10.11 -22.55
CA ARG A 265 10.86 -9.75 -22.22
C ARG A 265 11.87 -10.83 -22.64
N SER A 266 11.53 -12.11 -22.47
CA SER A 266 12.37 -13.24 -22.90
C SER A 266 12.54 -13.27 -24.43
N ARG A 267 11.44 -13.08 -25.19
CA ARG A 267 11.47 -12.95 -26.65
C ARG A 267 12.29 -11.76 -27.12
N PHE A 268 12.15 -10.61 -26.47
CA PHE A 268 12.95 -9.42 -26.79
C PHE A 268 14.45 -9.67 -26.55
N ARG A 269 14.81 -10.43 -25.51
CA ARG A 269 16.20 -10.83 -25.26
C ARG A 269 16.72 -11.76 -26.33
N GLU A 270 15.98 -12.79 -26.72
CA GLU A 270 16.39 -13.71 -27.78
C GLU A 270 16.71 -12.91 -29.05
N TRP A 271 15.81 -11.99 -29.42
CA TRP A 271 16.00 -11.08 -30.54
C TRP A 271 17.24 -10.17 -30.42
N MET A 272 17.51 -9.62 -29.23
CA MET A 272 18.69 -8.77 -28.99
C MET A 272 20.00 -9.56 -28.88
N GLY A 273 19.95 -10.78 -28.34
CA GLY A 273 21.08 -11.68 -28.17
C GLY A 273 21.58 -12.20 -29.51
N GLU A 274 20.66 -12.50 -30.43
CA GLU A 274 20.97 -12.90 -31.81
C GLU A 274 21.69 -11.78 -32.57
N ARG A 275 21.33 -10.51 -32.32
CA ARG A 275 22.00 -9.36 -32.96
C ARG A 275 23.37 -9.00 -32.37
N ARG A 276 23.71 -9.51 -31.17
CA ARG A 276 25.04 -9.34 -30.56
C ARG A 276 25.98 -10.53 -30.76
N GLY A 277 25.49 -11.62 -31.36
CA GLY A 277 26.38 -12.43 -32.18
C GLY A 277 26.97 -11.48 -33.21
N LEU A 278 28.29 -11.26 -33.16
CA LEU A 278 29.00 -10.56 -34.21
C LEU A 278 28.40 -11.02 -35.56
N PRO A 279 28.13 -10.12 -36.53
CA PRO A 279 27.89 -10.58 -37.90
C PRO A 279 28.97 -11.62 -38.17
N PRO A 280 28.61 -12.83 -38.67
CA PRO A 280 29.55 -13.94 -38.79
C PRO A 280 30.83 -13.35 -39.30
N GLY A 281 31.88 -13.42 -38.48
CA GLY A 281 33.15 -12.81 -38.81
C GLY A 281 33.42 -13.22 -40.23
N ILE A 282 33.41 -12.25 -41.14
CA ILE A 282 33.82 -12.47 -42.51
C ILE A 282 35.33 -12.74 -42.36
N GLU A 283 35.67 -13.95 -41.94
CA GLU A 283 37.01 -14.49 -41.92
C GLU A 283 37.44 -14.49 -43.38
N GLY A 284 38.27 -13.51 -43.75
CA GLY A 284 39.01 -13.53 -45.00
C GLY A 284 38.30 -12.97 -46.24
N GLY A 285 37.12 -12.36 -46.12
CA GLY A 285 36.54 -11.61 -47.23
C GLY A 285 37.22 -10.26 -47.39
N SER A 286 38.17 -10.19 -48.32
CA SER A 286 38.84 -8.96 -48.75
C SER A 286 37.85 -7.80 -48.83
N LEU A 287 38.16 -6.70 -48.11
CA LEU A 287 37.44 -5.44 -48.24
C LEU A 287 37.21 -5.16 -49.74
N PRO A 288 35.96 -4.95 -50.20
CA PRO A 288 35.76 -4.48 -51.55
C PRO A 288 36.59 -3.19 -51.70
N PRO A 289 37.33 -3.03 -52.81
CA PRO A 289 38.16 -1.87 -53.01
C PRO A 289 37.29 -0.62 -52.82
N ARG A 290 37.71 0.24 -51.88
CA ARG A 290 37.17 1.59 -51.74
C ARG A 290 37.23 2.24 -53.10
N VAL A 291 36.11 2.32 -53.79
CA VAL A 291 35.97 3.20 -54.96
C VAL A 291 36.17 4.62 -54.42
N PRO A 292 37.18 5.36 -54.88
CA PRO A 292 37.34 6.75 -54.52
C PRO A 292 36.16 7.53 -55.11
N GLY A 293 35.19 7.86 -54.25
CA GLY A 293 34.16 8.83 -54.62
C GLY A 293 34.83 10.20 -54.84
N PRO A 294 34.56 10.89 -55.96
CA PRO A 294 35.18 12.18 -56.24
C PRO A 294 34.49 13.27 -55.41
N GLY A 295 35.27 13.97 -54.59
CA GLY A 295 34.90 15.27 -54.03
C GLY A 295 33.98 15.21 -52.79
N GLY A 296 34.57 15.16 -51.60
CA GLY A 296 33.85 15.35 -50.34
C GLY A 296 34.79 15.92 -49.28
N ILE A 297 34.57 17.19 -48.96
CA ILE A 297 35.33 18.12 -48.10
C ILE A 297 35.71 17.51 -46.73
N PRO A 298 36.92 17.78 -46.20
CA PRO A 298 37.30 17.38 -44.84
C PRO A 298 36.76 18.40 -43.82
N GLY A 299 35.89 17.96 -42.91
CA GLY A 299 35.45 18.78 -41.77
C GLY A 299 34.40 18.10 -40.91
N ASP A 300 34.75 17.84 -39.66
CA ASP A 300 33.89 17.52 -38.50
C ASP A 300 33.15 16.17 -38.49
N GLY A 301 33.91 15.15 -38.09
CA GLY A 301 33.42 13.82 -37.73
C GLY A 301 32.70 13.78 -36.38
N ARG A 302 31.37 13.81 -36.41
CA ARG A 302 30.53 13.11 -35.44
C ARG A 302 29.49 12.25 -36.16
N PRO A 303 29.38 10.93 -35.87
CA PRO A 303 28.32 10.11 -36.42
C PRO A 303 26.99 10.51 -35.77
N ARG A 304 26.15 11.23 -36.53
CA ARG A 304 24.77 11.55 -36.17
C ARG A 304 23.91 10.31 -36.39
N TRP A 305 23.62 9.56 -35.33
CA TRP A 305 22.57 8.55 -35.33
C TRP A 305 21.24 9.23 -35.70
N GLN A 306 20.71 8.94 -36.89
CA GLN A 306 19.34 9.30 -37.28
C GLN A 306 18.42 8.15 -36.85
N GLY A 307 17.70 8.34 -35.74
CA GLY A 307 16.59 7.47 -35.37
C GLY A 307 15.42 7.58 -36.36
N PRO A 308 14.47 6.64 -36.32
CA PRO A 308 13.34 6.61 -37.22
C PRO A 308 12.48 7.87 -37.07
N ARG A 309 12.19 8.46 -38.22
CA ARG A 309 11.42 9.69 -38.41
C ARG A 309 9.97 9.44 -37.99
N GLY A 310 9.62 9.88 -36.78
CA GLY A 310 8.23 9.96 -36.34
C GLY A 310 7.48 10.98 -37.19
N GLU A 311 6.34 10.57 -37.73
CA GLU A 311 5.38 11.42 -38.41
C GLU A 311 4.89 12.51 -37.45
N GLY A 312 5.16 13.77 -37.80
CA GLY A 312 4.74 14.93 -37.03
C GLY A 312 3.25 15.20 -37.22
N GLY A 313 2.49 15.11 -36.14
CA GLY A 313 1.19 15.77 -36.00
C GLY A 313 1.38 17.28 -35.76
N PRO A 314 0.48 18.14 -36.25
CA PRO A 314 0.63 19.59 -36.17
C PRO A 314 0.50 20.12 -34.74
N GLN A 315 1.47 20.95 -34.34
CA GLN A 315 1.44 21.79 -33.14
C GLN A 315 0.35 22.87 -33.28
N GLY A 316 -0.67 22.78 -32.44
CA GLY A 316 -1.60 23.89 -32.20
C GLY A 316 -0.94 25.00 -31.37
N PRO A 317 -1.29 26.28 -31.61
CA PRO A 317 -0.62 27.41 -30.98
C PRO A 317 -1.04 27.60 -29.51
N ARG A 318 -0.05 27.97 -28.69
CA ARG A 318 -0.22 28.49 -27.33
C ARG A 318 -1.05 29.78 -27.38
N GLY A 319 -2.18 29.77 -26.68
CA GLY A 319 -2.94 30.97 -26.33
C GLY A 319 -2.70 31.32 -24.86
N ASP A 320 -1.92 32.36 -24.63
CA ASP A 320 -1.88 33.08 -23.36
C ASP A 320 -3.09 34.02 -23.27
N GLY A 321 -3.79 33.98 -22.13
CA GLY A 321 -4.28 35.21 -21.52
C GLY A 321 -5.80 35.43 -21.46
N ARG A 322 -6.20 35.77 -20.23
CA ARG A 322 -7.33 36.63 -19.80
C ARG A 322 -8.66 35.95 -19.49
N SER A 323 -8.92 35.92 -18.18
CA SER A 323 -10.07 36.52 -17.49
C SER A 323 -11.43 36.47 -18.19
N ARG A 324 -12.44 35.94 -17.47
CA ARG A 324 -13.69 36.63 -17.06
C ARG A 324 -14.88 35.66 -17.10
N GLY A 325 -15.58 35.57 -15.96
CA GLY A 325 -17.01 35.27 -15.92
C GLY A 325 -17.40 33.96 -15.26
N GLU A 326 -17.83 34.04 -14.00
CA GLU A 326 -18.97 33.23 -13.55
C GLU A 326 -20.16 33.48 -14.50
N PRO A 327 -20.92 32.41 -14.81
CA PRO A 327 -22.33 32.47 -14.46
C PRO A 327 -22.90 31.12 -14.00
N GLY A 328 -23.41 31.09 -12.76
CA GLY A 328 -24.73 30.56 -12.39
C GLY A 328 -24.99 29.03 -12.44
N PRO A 329 -25.71 28.49 -11.43
CA PRO A 329 -26.17 27.10 -11.45
C PRO A 329 -27.38 26.97 -12.38
N ARG A 330 -27.32 26.01 -13.31
CA ARG A 330 -28.43 25.72 -14.22
C ARG A 330 -28.72 24.24 -14.23
N GLY A 331 -29.97 23.91 -13.90
CA GLY A 331 -30.69 22.80 -14.51
C GLY A 331 -30.90 21.58 -13.64
N GLU A 332 -31.98 21.65 -12.84
CA GLU A 332 -32.84 20.50 -12.59
C GLU A 332 -33.13 19.77 -13.92
N GLY A 333 -32.76 18.50 -14.00
CA GLY A 333 -32.99 17.64 -15.15
C GLY A 333 -33.61 16.32 -14.69
N MET A 334 -34.92 16.23 -14.92
CA MET A 334 -35.74 15.01 -15.10
C MET A 334 -35.27 13.68 -14.47
N ARG A 335 -36.00 13.27 -13.44
CA ARG A 335 -36.34 11.86 -13.19
C ARG A 335 -37.18 11.31 -14.35
N PRO A 336 -36.91 10.09 -14.85
CA PRO A 336 -37.94 9.22 -15.37
C PRO A 336 -38.44 8.28 -14.25
N GLU A 337 -39.74 8.40 -13.96
CA GLU A 337 -40.51 7.38 -13.27
C GLU A 337 -40.50 6.07 -14.07
N GLY A 338 -40.31 4.96 -13.36
CA GLY A 338 -40.34 3.61 -13.92
C GLY A 338 -40.20 2.55 -12.84
N SER A 339 -41.22 2.41 -12.00
CA SER A 339 -41.48 1.18 -11.23
C SER A 339 -42.07 0.09 -12.16
N PRO A 340 -42.30 -1.18 -11.77
CA PRO A 340 -41.83 -1.96 -10.60
C PRO A 340 -41.31 -3.37 -10.99
N ARG A 341 -40.56 -4.06 -10.11
CA ARG A 341 -40.76 -5.51 -9.86
C ARG A 341 -40.01 -5.97 -8.61
N SER A 342 -40.81 -6.27 -7.59
CA SER A 342 -40.41 -6.96 -6.38
C SER A 342 -40.26 -8.46 -6.68
N ASP A 343 -39.03 -8.93 -6.85
CA ASP A 343 -38.73 -10.34 -6.68
C ASP A 343 -38.47 -10.63 -5.20
N ARG A 344 -39.50 -11.22 -4.62
CA ARG A 344 -39.63 -11.71 -3.27
C ARG A 344 -38.70 -12.92 -3.09
N VAL A 345 -37.45 -12.67 -2.73
CA VAL A 345 -36.54 -13.72 -2.24
C VAL A 345 -37.06 -14.18 -0.87
N GLY A 346 -37.63 -15.38 -0.83
CA GLY A 346 -38.07 -16.01 0.41
C GLY A 346 -36.90 -16.32 1.35
N PRO A 347 -37.14 -16.42 2.67
CA PRO A 347 -36.12 -16.79 3.63
C PRO A 347 -35.59 -18.20 3.33
N ARG A 348 -34.26 -18.33 3.22
CA ARG A 348 -33.58 -19.62 3.13
C ARG A 348 -33.87 -20.46 4.38
N PRO A 349 -34.09 -21.78 4.25
CA PRO A 349 -34.16 -22.69 5.39
C PRO A 349 -32.85 -22.60 6.18
N VAL A 350 -32.97 -22.46 7.50
CA VAL A 350 -31.85 -22.58 8.43
C VAL A 350 -31.47 -24.06 8.46
N GLU A 351 -30.34 -24.42 7.85
CA GLU A 351 -29.73 -25.74 8.04
C GLU A 351 -29.36 -25.90 9.52
N GLN A 352 -29.97 -26.89 10.15
CA GLN A 352 -29.63 -27.36 11.49
C GLN A 352 -28.17 -27.83 11.49
N PRO A 353 -27.33 -27.41 12.45
CA PRO A 353 -26.01 -27.99 12.62
C PRO A 353 -26.13 -29.48 12.92
N PRO A 354 -25.27 -30.34 12.36
CA PRO A 354 -25.26 -31.77 12.67
C PRO A 354 -24.97 -31.97 14.16
N GLU A 355 -25.76 -32.84 14.77
CA GLU A 355 -25.58 -33.35 16.13
C GLU A 355 -24.14 -33.88 16.31
N PRO A 356 -23.44 -33.54 17.41
CA PRO A 356 -22.15 -34.13 17.70
C PRO A 356 -22.30 -35.64 17.94
N ALA A 357 -21.65 -36.43 17.10
CA ALA A 357 -21.54 -37.87 17.30
C ALA A 357 -20.92 -38.15 18.67
N HIS A 358 -21.62 -38.94 19.47
CA HIS A 358 -21.09 -39.52 20.70
C HIS A 358 -19.87 -40.39 20.35
N GLU A 359 -18.67 -39.90 20.68
CA GLU A 359 -17.47 -40.73 20.74
C GLU A 359 -17.58 -41.68 21.92
N GLU A 360 -17.86 -42.96 21.63
CA GLU A 360 -17.65 -44.07 22.55
C GLU A 360 -16.16 -44.18 22.88
N GLY A 361 -15.82 -43.98 24.15
CA GLY A 361 -14.45 -44.09 24.64
C GLY A 361 -13.91 -45.53 24.56
N PRO A 362 -12.60 -45.71 24.30
CA PRO A 362 -12.01 -47.03 24.17
C PRO A 362 -11.94 -47.77 25.52
N ALA A 363 -12.36 -49.03 25.46
CA ALA A 363 -12.26 -50.00 26.54
C ALA A 363 -10.81 -50.18 27.01
N VAL A 364 -10.61 -49.99 28.31
CA VAL A 364 -9.36 -50.30 29.02
C VAL A 364 -9.20 -51.82 29.03
N ALA A 365 -8.26 -52.32 28.21
CA ALA A 365 -7.77 -53.69 28.33
C ALA A 365 -6.81 -53.76 29.53
N GLY A 366 -7.17 -54.56 30.52
CA GLY A 366 -6.29 -54.94 31.62
C GLY A 366 -5.27 -55.96 31.17
N GLU A 367 -4.03 -55.80 31.62
CA GLU A 367 -2.98 -56.81 31.57
C GLU A 367 -2.73 -57.37 32.99
N ASN A 368 -2.65 -58.70 33.04
CA ASN A 368 -2.20 -59.54 34.14
C ASN A 368 -0.68 -59.57 34.23
#